data_AF-A0A537PRK3-F1
#
_entry.id   AF-A0A537PRK3-F1
#
_cell.length_a   1.000
_cell.length_b   1.000
_cell.length_c   1.000
_cell.angle_alpha   90.00
_cell.angle_beta   90.00
_cell.angle_gamma   90.00
#
_symmetry.space_group_name_H-M   'P 1'
#
loop_
_entity.id
_entity.type
_entity.pdbx_description
1 polymer ?
#
loop_
_entity_poly.entity_id
_entity_poly.type
_entity_poly.pdbx_seq_one_letter_code
_entity_poly.pdbx_strand_id
1 'polypeptide(L)'
;MGLCDWQCLARGHWSRDFAYAVTAALTPDDRRKWEKDLLLRYLDRFAELTGARPDFDRSFVYYRQQMVHALLMWTITLCHSPLLPNMQLEETTLAMIERISTAMADLDSLRS
;
A
#
# COMPACT_ATOMS: atom_id res chain seq x y z
N MET A 1 -13.71 7.59 -11.74
CA MET A 1 -12.37 6.98 -11.91
C MET A 1 -12.57 5.46 -11.90
N GLY A 2 -12.18 4.76 -12.96
CA GLY A 2 -12.30 3.30 -13.05
C GLY A 2 -11.04 2.61 -12.52
N LEU A 3 -11.19 1.43 -11.90
CA LEU A 3 -10.08 0.55 -11.57
C LEU A 3 -9.78 -0.31 -12.80
N CYS A 4 -8.71 0.04 -13.51
CA CYS A 4 -8.21 -0.68 -14.68
C CYS A 4 -6.97 -1.48 -14.28
N ASP A 5 -6.43 -2.24 -15.23
CA ASP A 5 -5.11 -2.89 -15.11
C ASP A 5 -5.00 -4.02 -14.06
N TRP A 6 -5.71 -5.12 -14.32
CA TRP A 6 -5.80 -6.29 -13.42
C TRP A 6 -4.66 -7.31 -13.58
N GLN A 7 -3.56 -6.93 -14.22
CA GLN A 7 -2.42 -7.82 -14.55
C GLN A 7 -1.71 -8.42 -13.32
N CYS A 8 -1.86 -7.81 -12.14
CA CYS A 8 -1.29 -8.29 -10.88
C CYS A 8 -2.35 -8.81 -9.89
N LEU A 9 -3.57 -9.14 -10.35
CA LEU A 9 -4.62 -9.65 -9.48
C LEU A 9 -4.21 -10.99 -8.83
N ALA A 10 -4.30 -11.06 -7.51
CA ALA A 10 -4.06 -12.28 -6.75
C ALA A 10 -5.04 -12.39 -5.58
N ARG A 11 -5.26 -13.61 -5.08
CA ARG A 11 -6.01 -13.83 -3.84
C ARG A 11 -5.05 -13.74 -2.66
N GLY A 12 -5.31 -12.85 -1.72
CA GLY A 12 -4.44 -12.63 -0.56
C GLY A 12 -5.14 -11.93 0.60
N HIS A 13 -4.35 -11.52 1.59
CA HIS A 13 -4.85 -10.72 2.70
C HIS A 13 -5.10 -9.28 2.26
N TRP A 14 -6.25 -8.72 2.66
CA TRP A 14 -6.72 -7.39 2.26
C TRP A 14 -5.74 -6.25 2.56
N SER A 15 -4.91 -6.42 3.59
CA SER A 15 -3.96 -5.38 4.01
C SER A 15 -2.91 -5.07 2.94
N ARG A 16 -2.69 -5.96 1.97
CA ARG A 16 -1.81 -5.70 0.82
C ARG A 16 -2.36 -4.61 -0.09
N ASP A 17 -3.64 -4.72 -0.42
CA ASP A 17 -4.32 -3.76 -1.28
C ASP A 17 -4.46 -2.40 -0.59
N PHE A 18 -4.85 -2.42 0.69
CA PHE A 18 -4.94 -1.20 1.50
C PHE A 18 -3.57 -0.51 1.63
N ALA A 19 -2.51 -1.28 1.94
CA ALA A 19 -1.17 -0.74 2.04
C ALA A 19 -0.71 -0.06 0.76
N TYR A 20 -0.80 -0.79 -0.37
CA TYR A 20 -0.41 -0.28 -1.67
C TYR A 20 -1.19 0.99 -2.05
N ALA A 21 -2.51 0.98 -1.87
CA ALA A 21 -3.36 2.12 -2.22
C ALA A 21 -3.01 3.37 -1.39
N VAL A 22 -2.86 3.24 -0.08
CA VAL A 22 -2.55 4.37 0.81
C VAL A 22 -1.19 4.98 0.49
N THR A 23 -0.14 4.16 0.32
CA THR A 23 1.22 4.67 0.10
C THR A 23 1.46 5.17 -1.31
N ALA A 24 0.75 4.63 -2.32
CA ALA A 24 0.88 5.12 -3.69
C ALA A 24 0.05 6.41 -3.91
N ALA A 25 -1.09 6.55 -3.25
CA ALA A 25 -1.99 7.68 -3.48
C ALA A 25 -1.61 8.94 -2.68
N LEU A 26 -1.00 8.80 -1.50
CA LEU A 26 -0.79 9.92 -0.57
C LEU A 26 0.66 10.38 -0.52
N THR A 27 0.84 11.67 -0.25
CA THR A 27 2.13 12.20 0.21
C THR A 27 2.44 11.69 1.63
N PRO A 28 3.70 11.71 2.09
CA PRO A 28 4.02 11.28 3.45
C PRO A 28 3.25 12.06 4.53
N ASP A 29 3.09 13.38 4.34
CA ASP A 29 2.40 14.23 5.31
C ASP A 29 0.89 13.96 5.36
N ASP A 30 0.25 13.72 4.22
CA ASP A 30 -1.16 13.35 4.19
C ASP A 30 -1.39 11.96 4.76
N ARG A 31 -0.51 10.99 4.46
CA ARG A 31 -0.57 9.65 5.03
C ARG A 31 -0.51 9.70 6.56
N ARG A 32 0.45 10.44 7.14
CA ARG A 32 0.59 10.59 8.60
C ARG A 32 -0.67 11.15 9.25
N LYS A 33 -1.38 12.06 8.56
CA LYS A 33 -2.62 12.66 9.03
C LYS A 33 -3.82 11.72 8.91
N TRP A 34 -3.89 10.91 7.85
CA TRP A 34 -5.14 10.23 7.46
C TRP A 34 -5.12 8.71 7.56
N GLU A 35 -3.97 8.04 7.67
CA GLU A 35 -3.89 6.58 7.52
C GLU A 35 -4.74 5.80 8.53
N LYS A 36 -4.83 6.26 9.77
CA LYS A 36 -5.63 5.60 10.81
C LYS A 36 -7.12 5.76 10.54
N ASP A 37 -7.56 6.97 10.17
CA ASP A 37 -8.95 7.24 9.84
C ASP A 37 -9.39 6.51 8.56
N LEU A 38 -8.50 6.43 7.57
CA LEU A 38 -8.71 5.66 6.34
C LEU A 38 -8.83 4.16 6.65
N LEU A 39 -7.98 3.63 7.54
CA LEU A 39 -8.06 2.23 7.96
C LEU A 39 -9.36 1.97 8.71
N LEU A 40 -9.75 2.84 9.65
CA LEU A 40 -11.00 2.71 10.37
C LEU A 40 -12.18 2.67 9.41
N ARG A 41 -12.23 3.61 8.46
CA ARG A 41 -13.27 3.66 7.43
C ARG A 41 -13.28 2.41 6.54
N TYR A 42 -12.11 1.89 6.20
CA TYR A 42 -11.98 0.65 5.44
C TYR A 42 -12.58 -0.54 6.22
N LEU A 43 -12.25 -0.67 7.50
CA LEU A 43 -12.76 -1.74 8.37
C LEU A 43 -14.26 -1.63 8.65
N ASP A 44 -14.78 -0.40 8.79
CA ASP A 44 -16.22 -0.17 8.93
C ASP A 44 -16.96 -0.63 7.66
N ARG A 45 -16.45 -0.26 6.48
CA ARG A 45 -17.05 -0.70 5.22
C ARG A 45 -16.91 -2.21 5.01
N PHE A 46 -15.80 -2.79 5.42
CA PHE A 46 -15.58 -4.23 5.40
C PHE A 46 -16.63 -4.94 6.28
N ALA A 47 -16.89 -4.44 7.48
CA ALA A 47 -17.87 -4.99 8.40
C ALA A 47 -19.31 -4.89 7.85
N GLU A 48 -19.68 -3.76 7.24
CA GLU A 48 -20.99 -3.59 6.61
C GLU A 48 -21.26 -4.61 5.49
N LEU A 49 -20.22 -4.98 4.74
CA LEU A 49 -20.34 -5.88 3.58
C LEU A 49 -20.20 -7.36 3.93
N THR A 50 -19.48 -7.68 5.01
CA THR A 50 -19.13 -9.07 5.36
C THR A 50 -19.77 -9.55 6.66
N GLY A 51 -20.27 -8.64 7.50
CA GLY A 51 -20.73 -8.93 8.85
C GLY A 51 -19.62 -9.19 9.87
N ALA A 52 -18.35 -9.14 9.46
CA ALA A 52 -17.19 -9.36 10.34
C ALA A 52 -16.39 -8.08 10.50
N ARG A 53 -16.11 -7.67 11.75
CA ARG A 53 -15.29 -6.48 12.04
C ARG A 53 -13.91 -6.88 12.55
N PRO A 54 -12.84 -6.71 11.75
CA PRO A 54 -11.48 -6.90 12.24
C PRO A 54 -11.14 -5.89 13.34
N ASP A 55 -10.34 -6.31 14.31
CA ASP A 55 -9.79 -5.43 15.34
C ASP A 55 -8.87 -4.38 14.70
N PHE A 56 -8.97 -3.13 15.16
CA PHE A 56 -8.22 -2.02 14.59
C PHE A 56 -6.71 -2.17 14.82
N ASP A 57 -6.28 -2.45 16.05
CA ASP A 57 -4.86 -2.50 16.40
C ASP A 57 -4.16 -3.62 15.63
N ARG A 58 -4.79 -4.79 15.57
CA ARG A 58 -4.29 -5.92 14.78
C ARG A 58 -4.30 -5.63 13.28
N SER A 59 -5.32 -4.94 12.77
CA SER A 59 -5.37 -4.51 11.38
C SER A 59 -4.29 -3.50 11.04
N PHE A 60 -3.95 -2.60 11.96
CA PHE A 60 -2.88 -1.63 11.81
C PHE A 60 -1.51 -2.33 11.75
N VAL A 61 -1.32 -3.38 12.56
CA VAL A 61 -0.13 -4.27 12.46
C VAL A 61 -0.06 -4.93 11.08
N TYR A 62 -1.18 -5.45 10.57
CA TYR A 62 -1.19 -6.05 9.23
C TYR A 62 -0.90 -5.04 8.12
N TYR A 63 -1.40 -3.81 8.25
CA TYR A 63 -1.13 -2.72 7.30
C TYR A 63 0.37 -2.38 7.25
N ARG A 64 1.01 -2.07 8.39
CA ARG A 64 2.45 -1.73 8.43
C ARG A 64 3.34 -2.85 7.92
N GLN A 65 2.99 -4.12 8.17
CA GLN A 65 3.76 -5.27 7.67
C GLN A 65 3.75 -5.39 6.14
N GLN A 66 2.76 -4.80 5.45
CA GLN A 66 2.70 -4.85 3.98
C GLN A 66 3.45 -3.71 3.27
N MET A 67 4.11 -2.80 4.00
CA MET A 67 4.91 -1.75 3.35
C MET A 67 6.02 -2.34 2.46
N VAL A 68 6.63 -3.45 2.87
CA VAL A 68 7.66 -4.17 2.08
C VAL A 68 7.08 -4.68 0.75
N HIS A 69 5.83 -5.13 0.76
CA HIS A 69 5.14 -5.55 -0.47
C HIS A 69 4.89 -4.36 -1.40
N ALA A 70 4.46 -3.21 -0.87
CA ALA A 70 4.29 -2.01 -1.68
C ALA A 70 5.61 -1.57 -2.32
N LEU A 71 6.72 -1.65 -1.58
CA LEU A 71 8.05 -1.33 -2.09
C LEU A 71 8.44 -2.27 -3.22
N LEU A 72 8.26 -3.59 -3.03
CA LEU A 72 8.55 -4.60 -4.05
C LEU A 72 7.84 -4.27 -5.38
N MET A 73 6.55 -3.92 -5.31
CA MET A 73 5.76 -3.59 -6.51
C MET A 73 6.24 -2.34 -7.25
N TRP A 74 6.89 -1.38 -6.59
CA TRP A 74 7.43 -0.18 -7.24
C TRP A 74 8.89 -0.32 -7.66
N THR A 75 9.71 -1.13 -6.98
CA THR A 75 11.12 -1.34 -7.36
C THR A 75 11.28 -1.96 -8.75
N ILE A 76 10.37 -2.84 -9.16
CA ILE A 76 10.38 -3.43 -10.51
C ILE A 76 10.20 -2.37 -11.60
N THR A 77 9.58 -1.22 -11.30
CA THR A 77 9.44 -0.13 -12.27
C THR A 77 10.73 0.70 -12.42
N LEU A 78 11.64 0.65 -11.45
CA LEU A 78 12.94 1.33 -11.50
C LEU A 78 14.01 0.46 -12.19
N CYS A 79 14.09 -0.79 -11.77
CA CYS A 79 15.08 -1.75 -12.28
C CYS A 79 14.35 -2.95 -12.89
N HIS A 80 13.74 -2.74 -14.05
CA HIS A 80 13.05 -3.81 -14.78
C HIS A 80 14.04 -4.64 -15.61
N SER A 81 13.70 -5.91 -15.84
CA SER A 81 14.42 -6.77 -16.80
C SER A 81 14.31 -6.20 -18.22
N PRO A 82 15.28 -6.47 -19.12
CA PRO A 82 15.12 -6.19 -20.56
C PRO A 82 13.89 -6.85 -21.20
N LEU A 83 13.30 -7.86 -20.54
CA LEU A 83 12.06 -8.54 -20.98
C LEU A 83 10.79 -7.76 -20.65
N LEU A 84 10.86 -6.71 -19.86
CA LEU A 84 9.74 -5.88 -19.46
C LEU A 84 9.85 -4.50 -20.14
N PRO A 85 8.73 -3.91 -20.58
CA PRO A 85 8.73 -2.54 -21.06
C PRO A 85 9.04 -1.59 -19.91
N ASN A 86 9.44 -0.36 -20.25
CA ASN A 86 9.46 0.69 -19.26
C ASN A 86 8.02 1.02 -18.84
N MET A 87 7.66 0.69 -17.60
CA MET A 87 6.29 0.76 -17.09
C MET A 87 5.92 2.15 -16.58
N GLN A 88 6.90 2.95 -16.14
CA GLN A 88 6.70 4.24 -15.49
C GLN A 88 7.86 5.20 -15.80
N LEU A 89 7.61 6.50 -15.69
CA LEU A 89 8.70 7.48 -15.69
C LEU A 89 9.55 7.31 -14.43
N GLU A 90 10.87 7.45 -14.57
CA GLU A 90 11.81 7.30 -13.45
C GLU A 90 11.45 8.24 -12.28
N GLU A 91 11.08 9.49 -12.57
CA GLU A 91 10.63 10.46 -11.57
C GLU A 91 9.41 9.97 -10.78
N THR A 92 8.40 9.42 -11.47
CA THR A 92 7.21 8.83 -10.83
C THR A 92 7.61 7.68 -9.93
N THR A 93 8.47 6.79 -10.41
CA THR A 93 8.95 5.63 -9.64
C THR A 93 9.71 6.06 -8.39
N LEU A 94 10.64 7.01 -8.50
CA LEU A 94 11.41 7.51 -7.37
C LEU A 94 10.51 8.18 -6.33
N ALA A 95 9.52 8.98 -6.77
CA ALA A 95 8.55 9.60 -5.87
C ALA A 95 7.73 8.55 -5.09
N MET A 96 7.35 7.44 -5.73
CA MET A 96 6.62 6.36 -5.06
C MET A 96 7.51 5.59 -4.08
N ILE A 97 8.76 5.30 -4.47
CA ILE A 97 9.74 4.66 -3.58
C ILE A 97 10.02 5.55 -2.36
N GLU A 98 10.13 6.86 -2.52
CA GLU A 98 10.31 7.81 -1.42
C GLU A 98 9.10 7.78 -0.45
N ARG A 99 7.87 7.84 -0.98
CA ARG A 99 6.64 7.75 -0.18
C ARG A 99 6.58 6.46 0.63
N ILE A 100 6.86 5.32 -0.02
CA ILE A 100 6.76 3.99 0.59
C ILE A 100 7.89 3.78 1.62
N SER A 101 9.13 4.14 1.29
CA SER A 101 10.25 4.00 2.22
C SER A 101 10.10 4.90 3.45
N THR A 102 9.54 6.11 3.28
CA THR A 102 9.17 6.98 4.39
C THR A 102 8.09 6.33 5.26
N ALA A 103 7.07 5.72 4.65
CA ALA A 103 6.05 4.97 5.39
C ALA A 103 6.64 3.78 6.16
N MET A 104 7.60 3.06 5.57
CA MET A 104 8.31 1.96 6.23
C MET A 104 9.04 2.43 7.48
N ALA A 105 9.70 3.60 7.42
CA ALA A 105 10.41 4.18 8.56
C ALA A 105 9.43 4.67 9.64
N ASP A 106 8.43 5.47 9.26
CA ASP A 106 7.44 6.02 10.20
C ASP A 106 6.63 4.93 10.91
N LEU A 107 6.35 3.84 10.21
CA LEU A 107 5.62 2.69 10.71
C LEU A 107 6.55 1.55 11.13
N ASP A 108 7.84 1.78 11.38
CA ASP A 108 8.78 0.76 11.90
C ASP A 108 8.58 -0.64 11.27
N SER A 109 8.42 -0.71 9.95
CA SER A 109 7.82 -1.88 9.28
C SER A 109 8.73 -3.10 9.24
N LEU A 110 10.00 -2.93 9.60
CA LEU A 110 11.01 -3.99 9.67
C LEU A 110 11.19 -4.54 11.10
N ARG A 111 10.52 -3.96 12.09
CA ARG A 111 10.55 -4.41 13.49
C ARG A 111 9.16 -4.96 13.85
N SER A 112 9.13 -6.18 14.38
CA SER A 112 7.91 -6.91 14.75
C SER A 112 7.26 -6.38 16.01
#